data_AF-A0A7K5P0Z0-F1
#
_entry.id   AF-A0A7K5P0Z0-F1
#
_cell.length_a   1.000
_cell.length_b   1.000
_cell.length_c   1.000
_cell.angle_alpha   90.00
_cell.angle_beta   90.00
_cell.angle_gamma   90.00
#
_symmetry.space_group_name_H-M   'P 1'
#
loop_
_entity.id
_entity.type
_entity.pdbx_description
1 polymer ?
#
loop_
_entity_poly.entity_id
_entity_poly.type
_entity_poly.pdbx_seq_one_letter_code
_entity_poly.pdbx_strand_id
1 'polypeptide(L)'
;VSGSRVHAVSLFCLPLITLPDLTPLLETLLLYQGGASKEILSSEFLEAVNDAFLKKKISLPESAVISLWLRHLPSLEKATLHLLDQLVSIQLNSLEEVACVIKDSLLPQAASHPAIFRIVNEIFKNVLLETDGTPEVLTVIQVFTQLFLQAHQNENKEHRFPLKAYFPCHHQPLVTALLRRPLELPTTHWSQHLKCISDTLKALVEDTNISSFADLFEIWFLVARFGEWLDIAAEQLLKASVEPDALLWLLAFYHCPQNENQQRTQTMVEAQAVYSHLTMLFSCTVLSVKDLEAAVHTVMGIDQCCNQHLIIHLLTNFLLFSSGGQMIARAFIYHITEATDTRKEVCSLLIRTAYRIKHNGEENQKTVKLLNELVQKLTSKV
;
A
#
# COMPACT_ATOMS: atom_id res chain seq x y z
N VAL A 1 -17.02 12.14 39.90
CA VAL A 1 -16.98 10.74 40.40
C VAL A 1 -15.54 10.41 40.77
N SER A 2 -15.26 9.71 41.88
CA SER A 2 -13.87 9.34 42.22
C SER A 2 -13.34 8.27 41.25
N GLY A 3 -12.07 8.34 40.86
CA GLY A 3 -11.46 7.36 39.94
C GLY A 3 -11.61 5.91 40.43
N SER A 4 -11.52 5.69 41.74
CA SER A 4 -11.75 4.37 42.37
C SER A 4 -13.14 3.79 42.11
N ARG A 5 -14.17 4.64 42.06
CA ARG A 5 -15.55 4.18 41.77
C ARG A 5 -15.71 3.84 40.30
N VAL A 6 -15.10 4.60 39.41
CA VAL A 6 -15.12 4.32 37.96
C VAL A 6 -14.39 3.01 37.66
N HIS A 7 -13.25 2.77 38.31
CA HIS A 7 -12.52 1.51 38.23
C HIS A 7 -13.36 0.31 38.70
N ALA A 8 -14.05 0.44 39.85
CA ALA A 8 -14.93 -0.62 40.32
C ALA A 8 -16.07 -0.90 39.33
N VAL A 9 -16.68 0.15 38.76
CA VAL A 9 -17.72 0.01 37.73
C VAL A 9 -17.20 -0.71 36.49
N SER A 10 -15.97 -0.43 36.03
CA SER A 10 -15.41 -1.13 34.86
C SER A 10 -15.28 -2.64 35.12
N LEU A 11 -14.87 -3.04 36.33
CA LEU A 11 -14.82 -4.45 36.71
C LEU A 11 -16.21 -5.10 36.79
N PHE A 12 -17.21 -4.39 37.34
CA PHE A 12 -18.58 -4.89 37.39
C PHE A 12 -19.22 -5.08 36.00
N CYS A 13 -18.75 -4.33 35.00
CA CYS A 13 -19.25 -4.46 33.63
C CYS A 13 -18.75 -5.71 32.91
N LEU A 14 -17.64 -6.33 33.33
CA LEU A 14 -17.01 -7.47 32.64
C LEU A 14 -17.98 -8.57 32.19
N PRO A 15 -18.84 -9.16 33.06
CA PRO A 15 -19.77 -10.20 32.65
C PRO A 15 -20.95 -9.69 31.79
N LEU A 16 -21.10 -8.38 31.65
CA LEU A 16 -22.26 -7.72 31.04
C LEU A 16 -21.94 -7.04 29.70
N ILE A 17 -20.66 -7.01 29.27
CA ILE A 17 -20.19 -6.23 28.10
C ILE A 17 -21.00 -6.50 26.83
N THR A 18 -21.45 -7.73 26.61
CA THR A 18 -22.20 -8.10 25.39
C THR A 18 -23.69 -7.81 25.44
N LEU A 19 -24.21 -7.27 26.55
CA LEU A 19 -25.62 -6.92 26.67
C LEU A 19 -25.89 -5.59 25.93
N PRO A 20 -26.83 -5.56 24.96
CA PRO A 20 -27.10 -4.36 24.17
C PRO A 20 -27.47 -3.13 25.00
N ASP A 21 -28.20 -3.34 26.10
CA ASP A 21 -28.64 -2.28 27.02
C ASP A 21 -27.47 -1.59 27.73
N LEU A 22 -26.30 -2.22 27.77
CA LEU A 22 -25.10 -1.69 28.41
C LEU A 22 -24.27 -0.79 27.48
N THR A 23 -24.51 -0.80 26.17
CA THR A 23 -23.73 -0.03 25.19
C THR A 23 -23.56 1.45 25.58
N PRO A 24 -24.61 2.20 25.98
CA PRO A 24 -24.43 3.60 26.39
C PRO A 24 -23.52 3.77 27.62
N LEU A 25 -23.52 2.80 28.54
CA LEU A 25 -22.63 2.82 29.70
C LEU A 25 -21.18 2.54 29.27
N LEU A 26 -20.96 1.57 28.38
CA LEU A 26 -19.63 1.27 27.84
C LEU A 26 -19.04 2.50 27.15
N GLU A 27 -19.82 3.15 26.29
CA GLU A 27 -19.45 4.41 25.64
C GLU A 27 -19.08 5.49 26.66
N THR A 28 -19.92 5.69 27.67
CA THR A 28 -19.68 6.70 28.71
C THR A 28 -18.38 6.42 29.47
N LEU A 29 -18.09 5.15 29.79
CA LEU A 29 -16.85 4.77 30.47
C LEU A 29 -15.63 5.01 29.58
N LEU A 30 -15.69 4.62 28.29
CA LEU A 30 -14.60 4.79 27.34
C LEU A 30 -14.30 6.25 27.04
N LEU A 31 -15.31 7.12 27.04
CA LEU A 31 -15.15 8.57 26.83
C LEU A 31 -14.80 9.32 28.13
N TYR A 32 -14.92 8.68 29.29
CA TYR A 32 -14.54 9.30 30.56
C TYR A 32 -13.02 9.33 30.72
N GLN A 33 -12.43 10.51 30.53
CA GLN A 33 -10.98 10.73 30.65
C GLN A 33 -10.49 11.05 32.07
N GLY A 34 -11.40 11.28 33.02
CA GLY A 34 -11.03 11.66 34.39
C GLY A 34 -10.12 12.90 34.48
N GLY A 35 -9.68 13.25 35.69
CA GLY A 35 -8.73 14.33 35.92
C GLY A 35 -7.34 13.87 36.32
N ALA A 36 -7.05 12.56 36.22
CA ALA A 36 -5.82 11.95 36.71
C ALA A 36 -4.89 11.59 35.53
N SER A 37 -3.59 11.62 35.77
CA SER A 37 -2.56 11.25 34.77
C SER A 37 -2.46 9.75 34.49
N LYS A 38 -3.18 8.91 35.24
CA LYS A 38 -3.14 7.45 35.14
C LYS A 38 -4.48 6.90 34.67
N GLU A 39 -4.43 5.83 33.87
CA GLU A 39 -5.60 5.08 33.43
C GLU A 39 -6.45 4.62 34.63
N ILE A 40 -7.75 4.91 34.55
CA ILE A 40 -8.74 4.72 35.61
C ILE A 40 -9.50 3.41 35.41
N LEU A 41 -9.80 3.04 34.16
CA LEU A 41 -10.46 1.80 33.82
C LEU A 41 -9.52 0.62 34.03
N SER A 42 -10.08 -0.54 34.38
CA SER A 42 -9.31 -1.77 34.51
C SER A 42 -8.84 -2.27 33.14
N SER A 43 -7.64 -2.84 33.08
CA SER A 43 -7.06 -3.38 31.84
C SER A 43 -7.93 -4.51 31.26
N GLU A 44 -8.47 -5.34 32.14
CA GLU A 44 -9.35 -6.46 31.83
C GLU A 44 -10.64 -5.98 31.15
N PHE A 45 -11.16 -4.82 31.58
CA PHE A 45 -12.34 -4.23 30.96
C PHE A 45 -12.03 -3.73 29.55
N LEU A 46 -10.94 -2.99 29.38
CA LEU A 46 -10.52 -2.46 28.07
C LEU A 46 -10.25 -3.58 27.08
N GLU A 47 -9.60 -4.66 27.52
CA GLU A 47 -9.38 -5.85 26.69
C GLU A 47 -10.68 -6.56 26.34
N ALA A 48 -11.56 -6.81 27.33
CA ALA A 48 -12.82 -7.51 27.08
C ALA A 48 -13.76 -6.73 26.14
N VAL A 49 -13.80 -5.39 26.26
CA VAL A 49 -14.55 -4.52 25.35
C VAL A 49 -13.95 -4.58 23.93
N ASN A 50 -12.62 -4.51 23.80
CA ASN A 50 -11.94 -4.64 22.51
C ASN A 50 -12.28 -5.99 21.85
N ASP A 51 -12.21 -7.08 22.61
CA ASP A 51 -12.51 -8.42 22.10
C ASP A 51 -13.97 -8.57 21.66
N ALA A 52 -14.90 -8.02 22.43
CA ALA A 52 -16.31 -8.02 22.06
C ALA A 52 -16.54 -7.19 20.78
N PHE A 53 -15.86 -6.05 20.64
CA PHE A 53 -15.93 -5.19 19.45
C PHE A 53 -15.35 -5.89 18.21
N LEU A 54 -14.13 -6.44 18.30
CA LEU A 54 -13.47 -7.14 17.19
C LEU A 54 -14.28 -8.36 16.73
N LYS A 55 -14.90 -9.10 17.67
CA LYS A 55 -15.80 -10.22 17.38
C LYS A 55 -17.20 -9.79 16.95
N LYS A 56 -17.43 -8.49 16.71
CA LYS A 56 -18.71 -7.88 16.32
C LYS A 56 -19.89 -8.26 17.25
N LYS A 57 -19.60 -8.52 18.53
CA LYS A 57 -20.61 -8.81 19.56
C LYS A 57 -21.25 -7.54 20.13
N ILE A 58 -20.57 -6.42 19.98
CA ILE A 58 -21.05 -5.09 20.34
C ILE A 58 -20.79 -4.13 19.19
N SER A 59 -21.58 -3.05 19.13
CA SER A 59 -21.37 -1.93 18.23
C SER A 59 -21.04 -0.71 19.07
N LEU A 60 -19.93 -0.04 18.77
CA LEU A 60 -19.48 1.17 19.46
C LEU A 60 -19.33 2.31 18.46
N PRO A 61 -19.60 3.56 18.84
CA PRO A 61 -19.31 4.72 18.03
C PRO A 61 -17.80 4.89 17.87
N GLU A 62 -17.40 5.48 16.75
CA GLU A 62 -16.00 5.70 16.38
C GLU A 62 -15.20 6.39 17.50
N SER A 63 -15.78 7.42 18.14
CA SER A 63 -15.14 8.15 19.24
C SER A 63 -14.80 7.26 20.45
N ALA A 64 -15.65 6.28 20.77
CA ALA A 64 -15.40 5.35 21.87
C ALA A 64 -14.28 4.35 21.52
N VAL A 65 -14.25 3.88 20.27
CA VAL A 65 -13.20 2.97 19.77
C VAL A 65 -11.84 3.68 19.72
N ILE A 66 -11.79 4.91 19.21
CA ILE A 66 -10.59 5.74 19.21
C ILE A 66 -10.09 5.95 20.64
N SER A 67 -10.99 6.31 21.57
CA SER A 67 -10.63 6.52 22.98
C SER A 67 -10.08 5.24 23.62
N LEU A 68 -10.68 4.08 23.34
CA LEU A 68 -10.17 2.78 23.79
C LEU A 68 -8.72 2.56 23.33
N TRP A 69 -8.44 2.75 22.04
CA TRP A 69 -7.11 2.52 21.47
C TRP A 69 -6.06 3.54 21.88
N LEU A 70 -6.45 4.80 22.14
CA LEU A 70 -5.54 5.80 22.71
C LEU A 70 -5.12 5.49 24.15
N ARG A 71 -5.99 4.78 24.89
CA ARG A 71 -5.81 4.49 26.32
C ARG A 71 -5.16 3.14 26.58
N HIS A 72 -5.35 2.18 25.68
CA HIS A 72 -4.88 0.81 25.84
C HIS A 72 -4.17 0.30 24.59
N LEU A 73 -2.84 0.43 24.58
CA LEU A 73 -1.97 -0.04 23.49
C LEU A 73 -2.23 -1.51 23.09
N PRO A 74 -2.35 -2.48 24.03
CA PRO A 74 -2.61 -3.86 23.66
C PRO A 74 -3.91 -4.05 22.86
N SER A 75 -4.94 -3.23 23.10
CA SER A 75 -6.17 -3.28 22.32
C SER A 75 -5.94 -2.84 20.87
N LEU A 76 -5.15 -1.79 20.65
CA LEU A 76 -4.80 -1.32 19.30
C LEU A 76 -3.93 -2.31 18.55
N GLU A 77 -2.93 -2.88 19.21
CA GLU A 77 -2.07 -3.93 18.64
C GLU A 77 -2.93 -5.14 18.21
N LYS A 78 -3.81 -5.60 19.10
CA LYS A 78 -4.73 -6.71 18.82
C LYS A 78 -5.69 -6.39 17.68
N ALA A 79 -6.21 -5.17 17.59
CA ALA A 79 -7.07 -4.74 16.49
C ALA A 79 -6.32 -4.72 15.14
N THR A 80 -5.07 -4.25 15.13
CA THR A 80 -4.23 -4.19 13.93
C THR A 80 -3.86 -5.60 13.45
N LEU A 81 -3.46 -6.48 14.37
CA LEU A 81 -3.17 -7.88 14.05
C LEU A 81 -4.41 -8.64 13.60
N HIS A 82 -5.57 -8.37 14.20
CA HIS A 82 -6.84 -8.96 13.77
C HIS A 82 -7.21 -8.55 12.34
N LEU A 83 -6.99 -7.29 11.96
CA LEU A 83 -7.17 -6.83 10.58
C LEU A 83 -6.24 -7.59 9.62
N LEU A 84 -4.96 -7.73 9.96
CA LEU A 84 -4.01 -8.47 9.13
C LEU A 84 -4.39 -9.93 8.96
N ASP A 85 -4.83 -10.60 10.03
CA ASP A 85 -5.30 -11.99 10.00
C ASP A 85 -6.53 -12.16 9.10
N GLN A 86 -7.48 -11.23 9.16
CA GLN A 86 -8.63 -11.19 8.24
C GLN A 86 -8.19 -11.01 6.79
N LEU A 87 -7.26 -10.09 6.52
CA LEU A 87 -6.79 -9.79 5.17
C LEU A 87 -5.93 -10.89 4.56
N VAL A 88 -5.16 -11.63 5.36
CA VAL A 88 -4.42 -12.81 4.90
C VAL A 88 -5.38 -13.97 4.60
N SER A 89 -6.48 -14.07 5.36
CA SER A 89 -7.51 -15.09 5.12
C SER A 89 -8.31 -14.81 3.84
N ILE A 90 -8.41 -13.55 3.42
CA ILE A 90 -9.01 -13.14 2.16
C ILE A 90 -7.96 -13.32 1.07
N GLN A 91 -8.18 -14.26 0.15
CA GLN A 91 -7.38 -14.28 -1.07
C GLN A 91 -7.52 -12.91 -1.75
N LEU A 92 -6.40 -12.20 -1.97
CA LEU A 92 -6.35 -10.86 -2.56
C LEU A 92 -6.77 -10.88 -4.04
N ASN A 93 -8.05 -11.14 -4.28
CA ASN A 93 -8.66 -11.27 -5.60
C ASN A 93 -9.37 -9.96 -6.00
N SER A 94 -9.70 -9.09 -5.04
CA SER A 94 -10.30 -7.78 -5.24
C SER A 94 -9.80 -6.77 -4.21
N LEU A 95 -9.32 -5.62 -4.67
CA LEU A 95 -8.92 -4.54 -3.77
C LEU A 95 -10.12 -3.79 -3.17
N GLU A 96 -11.30 -3.88 -3.78
CA GLU A 96 -12.53 -3.35 -3.18
C GLU A 96 -12.91 -4.11 -1.91
N GLU A 97 -12.77 -5.43 -1.90
CA GLU A 97 -13.01 -6.26 -0.72
C GLU A 97 -11.99 -5.94 0.39
N VAL A 98 -10.70 -5.88 0.03
CA VAL A 98 -9.63 -5.45 0.94
C VAL A 98 -9.91 -4.07 1.53
N ALA A 99 -10.30 -3.11 0.69
CA ALA A 99 -10.65 -1.77 1.12
C ALA A 99 -11.89 -1.75 2.03
N CYS A 100 -12.89 -2.60 1.77
CA CYS A 100 -14.08 -2.74 2.62
C CYS A 100 -13.67 -3.23 4.02
N VAL A 101 -12.90 -4.31 4.10
CA VAL A 101 -12.45 -4.88 5.37
C VAL A 101 -11.59 -3.91 6.17
N ILE A 102 -10.68 -3.19 5.50
CA ILE A 102 -9.89 -2.14 6.14
C ILE A 102 -10.79 -1.00 6.65
N LYS A 103 -11.80 -0.56 5.90
CA LYS A 103 -12.76 0.46 6.37
C LYS A 103 -13.60 -0.01 7.56
N ASP A 104 -14.07 -1.26 7.52
CA ASP A 104 -14.91 -1.88 8.55
C ASP A 104 -14.18 -2.12 9.88
N SER A 105 -12.84 -2.02 9.86
CA SER A 105 -11.99 -2.09 11.05
C SER A 105 -11.97 -0.80 11.87
N LEU A 106 -12.37 0.35 11.30
CA LEU A 106 -12.20 1.71 11.86
C LEU A 106 -10.75 2.18 12.04
N LEU A 107 -9.74 1.36 11.70
CA LEU A 107 -8.34 1.75 11.84
C LEU A 107 -7.94 2.95 10.97
N PRO A 108 -8.38 3.10 9.70
CA PRO A 108 -8.07 4.28 8.90
C PRO A 108 -8.57 5.59 9.54
N GLN A 109 -9.77 5.56 10.10
CA GLN A 109 -10.40 6.70 10.78
C GLN A 109 -9.66 7.02 12.07
N ALA A 110 -9.41 6.01 12.91
CA ALA A 110 -8.68 6.16 14.15
C ALA A 110 -7.22 6.61 13.94
N ALA A 111 -6.59 6.18 12.83
CA ALA A 111 -5.27 6.61 12.44
C ALA A 111 -5.20 8.10 12.03
N SER A 112 -6.32 8.80 11.91
CA SER A 112 -6.33 10.27 11.87
C SER A 112 -5.89 10.90 13.21
N HIS A 113 -5.69 10.10 14.25
CA HIS A 113 -4.88 10.50 15.40
C HIS A 113 -3.42 10.05 15.23
N PRO A 114 -2.41 10.95 15.27
CA PRO A 114 -1.01 10.61 14.99
C PRO A 114 -0.42 9.49 15.85
N ALA A 115 -0.82 9.39 17.12
CA ALA A 115 -0.36 8.32 18.01
C ALA A 115 -0.80 6.93 17.52
N ILE A 116 -2.06 6.80 17.06
CA ILE A 116 -2.59 5.55 16.53
C ILE A 116 -1.91 5.22 15.20
N PHE A 117 -1.79 6.20 14.30
CA PHE A 117 -1.11 6.02 13.02
C PHE A 117 0.30 5.46 13.20
N ARG A 118 1.09 6.01 14.13
CA ARG A 118 2.48 5.57 14.36
C ARG A 118 2.55 4.11 14.79
N ILE A 119 1.66 3.68 15.70
CA ILE A 119 1.62 2.29 16.18
C ILE A 119 1.22 1.35 15.04
N VAL A 120 0.13 1.66 14.32
CA VAL A 120 -0.33 0.85 13.17
C VAL A 120 0.75 0.77 12.09
N ASN A 121 1.37 1.90 11.77
CA ASN A 121 2.43 1.98 10.78
C ASN A 121 3.67 1.17 11.19
N GLU A 122 4.03 1.15 12.47
CA GLU A 122 5.14 0.34 12.98
C GLU A 122 4.83 -1.15 12.92
N ILE A 123 3.61 -1.57 13.26
CA ILE A 123 3.16 -2.96 13.13
C ILE A 123 3.23 -3.41 11.66
N PHE A 124 2.73 -2.60 10.73
CA PHE A 124 2.84 -2.89 9.31
C PHE A 124 4.27 -2.98 8.82
N LYS A 125 5.14 -2.08 9.27
CA LYS A 125 6.57 -2.11 8.95
C LYS A 125 7.21 -3.42 9.43
N ASN A 126 6.92 -3.85 10.65
CA ASN A 126 7.42 -5.10 11.20
C ASN A 126 6.88 -6.32 10.43
N VAL A 127 5.59 -6.36 10.12
CA VAL A 127 4.99 -7.46 9.35
C VAL A 127 5.57 -7.54 7.93
N LEU A 128 5.88 -6.39 7.32
CA LEU A 128 6.54 -6.37 6.02
C LEU A 128 7.97 -6.94 6.09
N LEU A 129 8.73 -6.62 7.14
CA LEU A 129 10.07 -7.18 7.37
C LEU A 129 10.02 -8.69 7.66
N GLU A 130 9.09 -9.14 8.51
CA GLU A 130 8.91 -10.56 8.85
C GLU A 130 8.43 -11.41 7.67
N THR A 131 7.80 -10.79 6.68
CA THR A 131 7.35 -11.47 5.45
C THR A 131 8.29 -11.26 4.26
N ASP A 132 9.48 -10.71 4.48
CA ASP A 132 10.47 -10.43 3.42
C ASP A 132 9.87 -9.64 2.24
N GLY A 133 8.98 -8.69 2.53
CA GLY A 133 8.42 -7.79 1.52
C GLY A 133 7.32 -8.39 0.64
N THR A 134 6.57 -9.40 1.10
CA THR A 134 5.48 -10.01 0.30
C THR A 134 4.57 -8.97 -0.38
N PRO A 135 4.25 -9.13 -1.68
CA PRO A 135 3.37 -8.21 -2.41
C PRO A 135 2.00 -8.03 -1.76
N GLU A 136 1.48 -9.07 -1.11
CA GLU A 136 0.20 -9.07 -0.42
C GLU A 136 0.20 -8.07 0.76
N VAL A 137 1.19 -8.14 1.65
CA VAL A 137 1.32 -7.21 2.78
C VAL A 137 1.53 -5.78 2.27
N LEU A 138 2.39 -5.60 1.26
CA LEU A 138 2.64 -4.28 0.70
C LEU A 138 1.37 -3.65 0.10
N THR A 139 0.55 -4.47 -0.56
CA THR A 139 -0.74 -4.06 -1.12
C THR A 139 -1.70 -3.62 -0.01
N VAL A 140 -1.79 -4.37 1.09
CA VAL A 140 -2.60 -3.98 2.27
C VAL A 140 -2.16 -2.62 2.82
N ILE A 141 -0.86 -2.42 2.95
CA ILE A 141 -0.27 -1.16 3.46
C ILE A 141 -0.62 0.02 2.54
N GLN A 142 -0.56 -0.17 1.22
CA GLN A 142 -0.90 0.85 0.23
C GLN A 142 -2.39 1.21 0.29
N VAL A 143 -3.28 0.20 0.35
CA VAL A 143 -4.74 0.42 0.48
C VAL A 143 -5.05 1.12 1.80
N PHE A 144 -4.47 0.68 2.90
CA PHE A 144 -4.62 1.35 4.19
C PHE A 144 -4.20 2.81 4.12
N THR A 145 -3.03 3.10 3.52
CA THR A 145 -2.52 4.47 3.38
C THR A 145 -3.48 5.35 2.58
N GLN A 146 -4.02 4.85 1.46
CA GLN A 146 -5.04 5.56 0.68
C GLN A 146 -6.29 5.85 1.51
N LEU A 147 -6.79 4.88 2.26
CA LEU A 147 -7.99 5.02 3.09
C LEU A 147 -7.79 5.97 4.27
N PHE A 148 -6.63 5.91 4.92
CA PHE A 148 -6.24 6.87 5.96
C PHE A 148 -6.22 8.30 5.41
N LEU A 149 -5.62 8.53 4.25
CA LEU A 149 -5.58 9.86 3.64
C LEU A 149 -6.98 10.36 3.28
N GLN A 150 -7.86 9.48 2.82
CA GLN A 150 -9.27 9.82 2.58
C GLN A 150 -9.98 10.20 3.89
N ALA A 151 -9.79 9.42 4.97
CA ALA A 151 -10.37 9.73 6.28
C ALA A 151 -9.87 11.08 6.82
N HIS A 152 -8.56 11.30 6.79
CA HIS A 152 -7.92 12.55 7.22
C HIS A 152 -8.41 13.79 6.46
N GLN A 153 -8.67 13.65 5.16
CA GLN A 153 -9.22 14.75 4.35
C GLN A 153 -10.68 15.07 4.68
N ASN A 154 -11.46 14.06 5.07
CA ASN A 154 -12.87 14.20 5.40
C ASN A 154 -13.10 14.69 6.83
N GLU A 155 -12.07 14.70 7.69
CA GLU A 155 -12.16 15.25 9.03
C GLU A 155 -12.49 16.76 9.05
N ASN A 156 -13.23 17.16 10.08
CA ASN A 156 -13.49 18.57 10.35
C ASN A 156 -12.17 19.34 10.51
N LYS A 157 -12.02 20.43 9.75
CA LYS A 157 -10.78 21.22 9.70
C LYS A 157 -10.26 21.68 11.06
N GLU A 158 -11.13 21.87 12.04
CA GLU A 158 -10.77 22.30 13.41
C GLU A 158 -10.08 21.21 14.24
N HIS A 159 -10.30 19.94 13.93
CA HIS A 159 -9.78 18.80 14.71
C HIS A 159 -8.67 18.04 13.97
N ARG A 160 -8.31 18.48 12.76
CA ARG A 160 -7.38 17.79 11.88
C ARG A 160 -5.92 18.08 12.23
N PHE A 161 -5.15 17.05 12.58
CA PHE A 161 -3.71 17.19 12.77
C PHE A 161 -2.97 17.47 11.45
N PRO A 162 -1.87 18.24 11.46
CA PRO A 162 -1.10 18.49 10.25
C PRO A 162 -0.35 17.23 9.78
N LEU A 163 -0.18 17.05 8.47
CA LEU A 163 0.44 15.85 7.88
C LEU A 163 1.86 15.56 8.40
N LYS A 164 2.61 16.61 8.79
CA LYS A 164 3.92 16.48 9.46
C LYS A 164 3.90 15.71 10.80
N ALA A 165 2.72 15.49 11.40
CA ALA A 165 2.59 14.71 12.62
C ALA A 165 2.68 13.19 12.36
N TYR A 166 2.39 12.76 11.12
CA TYR A 166 2.30 11.36 10.71
C TYR A 166 3.54 10.87 9.99
N PHE A 167 4.18 11.75 9.20
CA PHE A 167 5.32 11.41 8.35
C PHE A 167 6.61 12.05 8.86
N PRO A 168 7.79 11.44 8.61
CA PRO A 168 9.07 11.98 9.05
C PRO A 168 9.31 13.43 8.60
N CYS A 169 9.75 14.28 9.52
CA CYS A 169 10.06 15.69 9.22
C CYS A 169 11.32 15.86 8.36
N HIS A 170 12.21 14.88 8.33
CA HIS A 170 13.51 14.98 7.65
C HIS A 170 13.41 14.82 6.12
N HIS A 171 12.27 14.38 5.58
CA HIS A 171 12.05 14.15 4.14
C HIS A 171 10.83 14.90 3.60
N GLN A 172 10.50 16.07 4.17
CA GLN A 172 9.28 16.82 3.84
C GLN A 172 9.06 17.11 2.35
N PRO A 173 10.07 17.43 1.52
CA PRO A 173 9.86 17.60 0.08
C PRO A 173 9.33 16.34 -0.60
N LEU A 174 9.92 15.18 -0.29
CA LEU A 174 9.48 13.88 -0.83
C LEU A 174 8.09 13.52 -0.32
N VAL A 175 7.85 13.68 0.98
CA VAL A 175 6.53 13.44 1.61
C VAL A 175 5.45 14.28 0.93
N THR A 176 5.72 15.58 0.70
CA THR A 176 4.78 16.49 0.05
C THR A 176 4.45 16.06 -1.37
N ALA A 177 5.46 15.61 -2.13
CA ALA A 177 5.26 15.12 -3.48
C ALA A 177 4.39 13.85 -3.48
N LEU A 178 4.72 12.86 -2.64
CA LEU A 178 4.01 11.58 -2.56
C LEU A 178 2.55 11.71 -2.07
N LEU A 179 2.27 12.65 -1.16
CA LEU A 179 0.93 12.88 -0.60
C LEU A 179 -0.09 13.38 -1.63
N ARG A 180 0.38 13.95 -2.75
CA ARG A 180 -0.52 14.39 -3.82
C ARG A 180 -1.20 13.16 -4.41
N ARG A 181 -2.52 13.18 -4.54
CA ARG A 181 -3.24 12.05 -5.16
C ARG A 181 -3.18 12.17 -6.68
N PRO A 182 -2.96 11.08 -7.42
CA PRO A 182 -3.00 11.10 -8.88
C PRO A 182 -4.30 11.68 -9.45
N LEU A 183 -5.43 11.33 -8.84
CA LEU A 183 -6.77 11.84 -9.17
C LEU A 183 -6.91 13.38 -9.09
N GLU A 184 -6.09 14.04 -8.28
CA GLU A 184 -6.13 15.50 -8.10
C GLU A 184 -5.26 16.23 -9.14
N LEU A 185 -4.51 15.50 -9.96
CA LEU A 185 -3.58 16.04 -10.94
C LEU A 185 -4.00 15.63 -12.36
N PRO A 186 -4.12 16.57 -13.31
CA PRO A 186 -4.37 16.21 -14.71
C PRO A 186 -3.25 15.30 -15.24
N THR A 187 -3.62 14.30 -16.04
CA THR A 187 -2.70 13.27 -16.58
C THR A 187 -1.50 13.86 -17.31
N THR A 188 -1.66 15.01 -17.97
CA THR A 188 -0.59 15.74 -18.67
C THR A 188 0.57 16.17 -17.77
N HIS A 189 0.34 16.28 -16.46
CA HIS A 189 1.35 16.70 -15.48
C HIS A 189 1.96 15.53 -14.71
N TRP A 190 1.46 14.31 -14.90
CA TRP A 190 1.96 13.13 -14.16
C TRP A 190 3.44 12.91 -14.41
N SER A 191 3.91 13.02 -15.66
CA SER A 191 5.33 12.84 -16.01
C SER A 191 6.25 13.82 -15.28
N GLN A 192 5.88 15.09 -15.24
CA GLN A 192 6.66 16.13 -14.55
C GLN A 192 6.65 15.91 -13.03
N HIS A 193 5.51 15.51 -12.48
CA HIS A 193 5.38 15.23 -11.05
C HIS A 193 6.21 14.01 -10.63
N LEU A 194 6.17 12.94 -11.41
CA LEU A 194 6.98 11.74 -11.19
C LEU A 194 8.48 12.03 -11.30
N LYS A 195 8.89 12.86 -12.26
CA LYS A 195 10.27 13.34 -12.34
C LYS A 195 10.68 14.08 -11.06
N CYS A 196 9.81 14.95 -10.54
CA CYS A 196 10.06 15.64 -9.27
C CYS A 196 10.19 14.66 -8.08
N ILE A 197 9.34 13.64 -8.01
CA ILE A 197 9.46 12.57 -6.99
C ILE A 197 10.82 11.87 -7.12
N SER A 198 11.17 11.43 -8.33
CA SER A 198 12.43 10.73 -8.61
C SER A 198 13.64 11.58 -8.25
N ASP A 199 13.71 12.83 -8.72
CA ASP A 199 14.85 13.72 -8.48
C ASP A 199 15.02 14.01 -6.98
N THR A 200 13.91 14.21 -6.27
CA THR A 200 13.92 14.44 -4.82
C THR A 200 14.40 13.20 -4.07
N LEU A 201 13.92 12.02 -4.47
CA LEU A 201 14.31 10.74 -3.88
C LEU A 201 15.77 10.42 -4.16
N LYS A 202 16.23 10.64 -5.40
CA LYS A 202 17.62 10.43 -5.80
C LYS A 202 18.57 11.34 -5.04
N ALA A 203 18.25 12.64 -4.95
CA ALA A 203 19.02 13.60 -4.17
C ALA A 203 19.10 13.20 -2.68
N LEU A 204 18.03 12.62 -2.15
CA LEU A 204 18.02 12.11 -0.78
C LEU A 204 18.91 10.88 -0.65
N VAL A 205 18.73 9.87 -1.49
CA VAL A 205 19.44 8.57 -1.44
C VAL A 205 20.93 8.68 -1.74
N GLU A 206 21.32 9.61 -2.62
CA GLU A 206 22.71 9.85 -3.00
C GLU A 206 23.44 10.85 -2.07
N ASP A 207 22.73 11.45 -1.12
CA ASP A 207 23.36 12.28 -0.09
C ASP A 207 24.27 11.43 0.80
N THR A 208 25.52 11.89 1.00
CA THR A 208 26.55 11.20 1.78
C THR A 208 26.21 11.04 3.26
N ASN A 209 25.14 11.67 3.73
CA ASN A 209 24.64 11.55 5.11
C ASN A 209 23.83 10.27 5.38
N ILE A 210 23.38 9.56 4.35
CA ILE A 210 22.73 8.26 4.52
C ILE A 210 23.81 7.22 4.76
N SER A 211 24.03 6.91 6.04
CA SER A 211 25.14 6.09 6.50
C SER A 211 24.72 4.67 6.91
N SER A 212 23.41 4.36 6.89
CA SER A 212 22.89 3.06 7.33
C SER A 212 21.82 2.47 6.40
N PHE A 213 21.76 1.13 6.36
CA PHE A 213 20.69 0.37 5.72
C PHE A 213 19.31 0.65 6.34
N ALA A 214 19.26 1.01 7.63
CA ALA A 214 18.01 1.35 8.31
C ALA A 214 17.40 2.65 7.74
N ASP A 215 18.24 3.65 7.45
CA ASP A 215 17.76 4.91 6.86
C ASP A 215 17.24 4.71 5.42
N LEU A 216 17.93 3.88 4.63
CA LEU A 216 17.47 3.49 3.28
C LEU A 216 16.12 2.77 3.31
N PHE A 217 15.94 1.86 4.26
CA PHE A 217 14.68 1.15 4.44
C PHE A 217 13.54 2.09 4.82
N GLU A 218 13.75 3.05 5.72
CA GLU A 218 12.71 4.02 6.09
C GLU A 218 12.30 4.91 4.90
N ILE A 219 13.26 5.31 4.06
CA ILE A 219 13.00 6.06 2.82
C ILE A 219 12.23 5.20 1.82
N TRP A 220 12.66 3.95 1.61
CA TRP A 220 11.95 3.02 0.74
C TRP A 220 10.53 2.76 1.23
N PHE A 221 10.35 2.49 2.51
CA PHE A 221 9.04 2.23 3.12
C PHE A 221 8.11 3.45 2.97
N LEU A 222 8.65 4.66 3.08
CA LEU A 222 7.90 5.87 2.74
C LEU A 222 7.40 5.83 1.29
N VAL A 223 8.27 5.57 0.31
CA VAL A 223 7.88 5.50 -1.11
C VAL A 223 6.90 4.36 -1.37
N ALA A 224 7.13 3.19 -0.78
CA ALA A 224 6.39 1.97 -1.04
C ALA A 224 4.91 2.05 -0.60
N ARG A 225 4.61 2.84 0.43
CA ARG A 225 3.24 3.16 0.86
C ARG A 225 2.42 3.92 -0.20
N PHE A 226 3.09 4.64 -1.09
CA PHE A 226 2.48 5.39 -2.19
C PHE A 226 2.67 4.66 -3.53
N GLY A 227 2.46 3.34 -3.53
CA GLY A 227 2.63 2.44 -4.68
C GLY A 227 1.92 2.86 -5.96
N GLU A 228 0.83 3.62 -5.85
CA GLU A 228 0.08 4.13 -7.00
C GLU A 228 0.96 5.00 -7.92
N TRP A 229 1.86 5.82 -7.36
CA TRP A 229 2.80 6.60 -8.17
C TRP A 229 3.79 5.72 -8.92
N LEU A 230 4.17 4.57 -8.36
CA LEU A 230 5.08 3.62 -9.01
C LEU A 230 4.37 2.91 -10.17
N ASP A 231 3.11 2.52 -9.98
CA ASP A 231 2.30 1.95 -11.07
C ASP A 231 2.08 2.97 -12.19
N ILE A 232 1.92 4.25 -11.85
CA ILE A 232 1.79 5.33 -12.84
C ILE A 232 3.14 5.57 -13.53
N ALA A 233 4.27 5.48 -12.83
CA ALA A 233 5.58 5.60 -13.44
C ALA A 233 5.83 4.53 -14.51
N ALA A 234 5.51 3.27 -14.21
CA ALA A 234 5.63 2.18 -15.18
C ALA A 234 4.70 2.37 -16.40
N GLU A 235 3.49 2.89 -16.19
CA GLU A 235 2.58 3.22 -17.27
C GLU A 235 3.08 4.40 -18.14
N GLN A 236 3.55 5.48 -17.50
CA GLN A 236 3.99 6.70 -18.17
C GLN A 236 5.25 6.50 -19.00
N LEU A 237 6.13 5.56 -18.62
CA LEU A 237 7.27 5.14 -19.44
C LEU A 237 6.84 4.70 -20.84
N LEU A 238 5.68 4.04 -20.96
CA LEU A 238 5.22 3.50 -22.24
C LEU A 238 4.29 4.45 -22.99
N LYS A 239 3.51 5.27 -22.28
CA LYS A 239 2.49 6.14 -22.87
C LYS A 239 2.98 7.54 -23.22
N ALA A 240 3.96 8.08 -22.49
CA ALA A 240 4.31 9.49 -22.56
C ALA A 240 5.73 9.71 -23.10
N SER A 241 5.94 10.86 -23.75
CA SER A 241 7.27 11.32 -24.19
C SER A 241 8.04 11.87 -22.98
N VAL A 242 8.39 11.01 -22.03
CA VAL A 242 9.11 11.35 -20.80
C VAL A 242 10.58 10.97 -20.95
N GLU A 243 11.47 11.70 -20.27
CA GLU A 243 12.82 11.22 -20.03
C GLU A 243 12.77 9.91 -19.21
N PRO A 244 13.20 8.78 -19.77
CA PRO A 244 12.99 7.47 -19.16
C PRO A 244 13.85 7.27 -17.92
N ASP A 245 15.03 7.89 -17.88
CA ASP A 245 16.03 7.69 -16.82
C ASP A 245 15.48 7.97 -15.42
N ALA A 246 14.70 9.03 -15.23
CA ALA A 246 14.13 9.36 -13.92
C ALA A 246 13.11 8.29 -13.47
N LEU A 247 12.21 7.88 -14.37
CA LEU A 247 11.18 6.88 -14.02
C LEU A 247 11.77 5.49 -13.83
N LEU A 248 12.75 5.10 -14.65
CA LEU A 248 13.48 3.84 -14.49
C LEU A 248 14.27 3.83 -13.18
N TRP A 249 14.88 4.96 -12.80
CA TRP A 249 15.59 5.08 -11.51
C TRP A 249 14.64 4.92 -10.33
N LEU A 250 13.47 5.56 -10.38
CA LEU A 250 12.44 5.42 -9.36
C LEU A 250 11.96 3.98 -9.22
N LEU A 251 11.69 3.29 -10.34
CA LEU A 251 11.26 1.89 -10.32
C LEU A 251 12.37 0.94 -9.87
N ALA A 252 13.62 1.18 -10.29
CA ALA A 252 14.79 0.42 -9.83
C ALA A 252 14.98 0.54 -8.31
N PHE A 253 14.84 1.75 -7.76
CA PHE A 253 14.89 1.95 -6.31
C PHE A 253 13.75 1.24 -5.58
N TYR A 254 12.53 1.27 -6.13
CA TYR A 254 11.37 0.62 -5.51
C TYR A 254 11.49 -0.90 -5.46
N HIS A 255 11.96 -1.54 -6.53
CA HIS A 255 12.07 -3.00 -6.62
C HIS A 255 13.35 -3.55 -6.01
N CYS A 256 14.42 -2.74 -5.96
CA CYS A 256 15.72 -3.16 -5.46
C CYS A 256 16.28 -2.16 -4.41
N PRO A 257 15.58 -1.96 -3.26
CA PRO A 257 15.93 -0.90 -2.32
C PRO A 257 17.26 -1.09 -1.60
N GLN A 258 17.72 -2.34 -1.47
CA GLN A 258 18.98 -2.67 -0.81
C GLN A 258 20.20 -2.47 -1.71
N ASN A 259 20.00 -2.22 -3.01
CA ASN A 259 21.10 -2.07 -3.94
C ASN A 259 21.92 -0.83 -3.59
N GLU A 260 23.21 -1.02 -3.38
CA GLU A 260 24.18 0.08 -3.30
C GLU A 260 24.25 0.83 -4.63
N ASN A 261 24.87 2.01 -4.64
CA ASN A 261 24.94 2.87 -5.83
C ASN A 261 25.48 2.14 -7.08
N GLN A 262 26.47 1.25 -6.92
CA GLN A 262 27.02 0.47 -8.04
C GLN A 262 26.04 -0.59 -8.57
N GLN A 263 25.40 -1.36 -7.67
CA GLN A 263 24.39 -2.36 -8.04
C GLN A 263 23.15 -1.70 -8.66
N ARG A 264 22.77 -0.52 -8.17
CA ARG A 264 21.67 0.28 -8.74
C ARG A 264 22.02 0.79 -10.14
N THR A 265 23.27 1.16 -10.38
CA THR A 265 23.75 1.54 -11.72
C THR A 265 23.62 0.36 -12.69
N GLN A 266 24.00 -0.85 -12.26
CA GLN A 266 23.81 -2.06 -13.07
C GLN A 266 22.32 -2.34 -13.35
N THR A 267 21.48 -2.22 -12.31
CA THR A 267 20.03 -2.36 -12.44
C THR A 267 19.44 -1.39 -13.46
N MET A 268 19.92 -0.15 -13.46
CA MET A 268 19.51 0.88 -14.42
C MET A 268 19.87 0.51 -15.86
N VAL A 269 21.07 -0.05 -16.09
CA VAL A 269 21.48 -0.48 -17.43
C VAL A 269 20.58 -1.61 -17.95
N GLU A 270 20.26 -2.58 -17.12
CA GLU A 270 19.37 -3.68 -17.47
C GLU A 270 17.94 -3.19 -17.73
N ALA A 271 17.40 -2.34 -16.85
CA ALA A 271 16.09 -1.74 -17.01
C ALA A 271 15.98 -0.90 -18.29
N GLN A 272 17.02 -0.12 -18.60
CA GLN A 272 17.12 0.68 -19.82
C GLN A 272 17.16 -0.20 -21.07
N ALA A 273 17.87 -1.33 -21.02
CA ALA A 273 17.92 -2.28 -22.12
C ALA A 273 16.54 -2.90 -22.39
N VAL A 274 15.84 -3.38 -21.35
CA VAL A 274 14.46 -3.89 -21.49
C VAL A 274 13.54 -2.81 -22.03
N TYR A 275 13.55 -1.62 -21.42
CA TYR A 275 12.71 -0.50 -21.83
C TYR A 275 12.93 -0.13 -23.31
N SER A 276 14.18 -0.08 -23.78
CA SER A 276 14.51 0.24 -25.16
C SER A 276 13.91 -0.79 -26.13
N HIS A 277 13.98 -2.08 -25.79
CA HIS A 277 13.34 -3.14 -26.58
C HIS A 277 11.82 -3.04 -26.56
N LEU A 278 11.20 -2.83 -25.40
CA LEU A 278 9.74 -2.66 -25.30
C LEU A 278 9.26 -1.44 -26.09
N THR A 279 10.03 -0.35 -26.10
CA THR A 279 9.71 0.86 -26.86
C THR A 279 9.76 0.60 -28.37
N MET A 280 10.76 -0.16 -28.85
CA MET A 280 10.81 -0.61 -30.26
C MET A 280 9.57 -1.44 -30.63
N LEU A 281 9.16 -2.35 -29.74
CA LEU A 281 7.99 -3.21 -29.96
C LEU A 281 6.65 -2.48 -29.75
N PHE A 282 6.61 -1.35 -29.06
CA PHE A 282 5.38 -0.64 -28.72
C PHE A 282 4.60 -0.17 -29.96
N SER A 283 5.32 0.16 -31.03
CA SER A 283 4.73 0.57 -32.31
C SER A 283 4.34 -0.61 -33.21
N CYS A 284 4.70 -1.84 -32.85
CA CYS A 284 4.36 -3.03 -33.63
C CYS A 284 2.90 -3.44 -33.40
N THR A 285 2.11 -3.48 -34.46
CA THR A 285 0.70 -3.91 -34.42
C THR A 285 0.55 -5.43 -34.51
N VAL A 286 1.56 -6.12 -35.04
CA VAL A 286 1.64 -7.58 -35.13
C VAL A 286 2.88 -8.00 -34.33
N LEU A 287 2.63 -8.66 -33.20
CA LEU A 287 3.67 -9.13 -32.29
C LEU A 287 3.39 -10.60 -31.96
N SER A 288 4.42 -11.44 -31.92
CA SER A 288 4.31 -12.81 -31.43
C SER A 288 4.91 -12.94 -30.03
N VAL A 289 4.51 -14.00 -29.31
CA VAL A 289 5.07 -14.33 -27.99
C VAL A 289 6.59 -14.48 -28.08
N LYS A 290 7.11 -15.10 -29.17
CA LYS A 290 8.54 -15.32 -29.39
C LYS A 290 9.33 -14.03 -29.57
N ASP A 291 8.73 -13.00 -30.17
CA ASP A 291 9.39 -11.71 -30.35
C ASP A 291 9.63 -11.04 -29.00
N LEU A 292 8.64 -11.14 -28.10
CA LEU A 292 8.75 -10.61 -26.74
C LEU A 292 9.68 -11.46 -25.86
N GLU A 293 9.61 -12.80 -25.97
CA GLU A 293 10.54 -13.71 -25.29
C GLU A 293 11.99 -13.43 -25.71
N ALA A 294 12.27 -13.25 -27.00
CA ALA A 294 13.61 -12.91 -27.48
C ALA A 294 14.10 -11.58 -26.90
N ALA A 295 13.25 -10.56 -26.85
CA ALA A 295 13.58 -9.28 -26.24
C ALA A 295 13.92 -9.40 -24.75
N VAL A 296 13.19 -10.24 -24.01
CA VAL A 296 13.42 -10.46 -22.58
C VAL A 296 14.66 -11.32 -22.33
N HIS A 297 14.84 -12.43 -23.08
CA HIS A 297 15.98 -13.33 -22.96
C HIS A 297 17.31 -12.69 -23.35
N THR A 298 17.31 -11.70 -24.23
CA THR A 298 18.52 -10.96 -24.59
C THR A 298 19.04 -10.12 -23.42
N VAL A 299 18.17 -9.77 -22.45
CA VAL A 299 18.51 -8.94 -21.30
C VAL A 299 18.62 -9.74 -20.01
N MET A 300 17.76 -10.76 -19.83
CA MET A 300 17.83 -11.71 -18.74
C MET A 300 18.85 -12.80 -19.06
N GLY A 301 20.11 -12.58 -18.70
CA GLY A 301 21.11 -13.63 -18.65
C GLY A 301 20.67 -14.83 -17.80
N ILE A 302 21.40 -15.94 -17.89
CA ILE A 302 21.05 -17.24 -17.27
C ILE A 302 21.05 -17.19 -15.72
N ASP A 303 21.66 -16.16 -15.12
CA ASP A 303 21.73 -15.99 -13.66
C ASP A 303 20.63 -15.08 -13.13
N GLN A 304 20.10 -15.48 -11.97
CA GLN A 304 19.00 -14.90 -11.19
C GLN A 304 19.10 -13.37 -11.09
N CYS A 305 18.45 -12.68 -12.03
CA CYS A 305 18.50 -11.23 -12.15
C CYS A 305 17.77 -10.60 -10.95
N CYS A 306 18.47 -9.77 -10.18
CA CYS A 306 17.91 -9.00 -9.06
C CYS A 306 16.74 -8.08 -9.47
N ASN A 307 16.44 -7.97 -10.77
CA ASN A 307 15.48 -7.05 -11.35
C ASN A 307 14.25 -7.74 -11.95
N GLN A 308 14.05 -9.04 -11.67
CA GLN A 308 12.92 -9.80 -12.21
C GLN A 308 11.57 -9.11 -11.95
N HIS A 309 11.36 -8.59 -10.74
CA HIS A 309 10.14 -7.86 -10.35
C HIS A 309 9.92 -6.58 -11.19
N LEU A 310 10.99 -5.80 -11.38
CA LEU A 310 10.97 -4.62 -12.24
C LEU A 310 10.62 -4.98 -13.69
N ILE A 311 11.25 -6.03 -14.23
CA ILE A 311 11.03 -6.50 -15.60
C ILE A 311 9.57 -6.95 -15.77
N ILE A 312 9.03 -7.72 -14.82
CA ILE A 312 7.63 -8.14 -14.81
C ILE A 312 6.69 -6.94 -14.77
N HIS A 313 7.01 -5.92 -13.97
CA HIS A 313 6.21 -4.70 -13.90
C HIS A 313 6.18 -3.97 -15.25
N LEU A 314 7.34 -3.81 -15.92
CA LEU A 314 7.43 -3.20 -17.24
C LEU A 314 6.70 -4.03 -18.31
N LEU A 315 6.90 -5.35 -18.32
CA LEU A 315 6.24 -6.27 -19.25
C LEU A 315 4.72 -6.26 -19.08
N THR A 316 4.24 -6.30 -17.84
CA THR A 316 2.81 -6.27 -17.56
C THR A 316 2.17 -4.99 -18.10
N ASN A 317 2.79 -3.83 -17.87
CA ASN A 317 2.31 -2.57 -18.43
C ASN A 317 2.38 -2.56 -19.98
N PHE A 318 3.45 -3.10 -20.58
CA PHE A 318 3.57 -3.22 -22.04
C PHE A 318 2.43 -4.04 -22.64
N LEU A 319 2.12 -5.19 -22.03
CA LEU A 319 1.05 -6.08 -22.49
C LEU A 319 -0.35 -5.43 -22.36
N LEU A 320 -0.54 -4.58 -21.35
CA LEU A 320 -1.83 -3.91 -21.12
C LEU A 320 -2.04 -2.67 -21.99
N PHE A 321 -0.98 -1.93 -22.32
CA PHE A 321 -1.09 -0.61 -22.93
C PHE A 321 -0.58 -0.49 -24.37
N SER A 322 0.17 -1.47 -24.88
CA SER A 322 0.58 -1.51 -26.29
C SER A 322 -0.41 -2.30 -27.16
N SER A 323 -0.56 -1.90 -28.43
CA SER A 323 -1.49 -2.56 -29.35
C SER A 323 -1.09 -4.01 -29.65
N GLY A 324 0.19 -4.26 -29.96
CA GLY A 324 0.74 -5.61 -30.17
C GLY A 324 0.77 -6.44 -28.89
N GLY A 325 1.11 -5.83 -27.75
CA GLY A 325 1.12 -6.51 -26.46
C GLY A 325 -0.25 -7.05 -26.05
N GLN A 326 -1.33 -6.27 -26.26
CA GLN A 326 -2.70 -6.71 -25.94
C GLN A 326 -3.11 -7.98 -26.70
N MET A 327 -2.59 -8.19 -27.91
CA MET A 327 -2.88 -9.38 -28.73
C MET A 327 -2.28 -10.66 -28.14
N ILE A 328 -1.09 -10.55 -27.54
CA ILE A 328 -0.36 -11.69 -26.98
C ILE A 328 -0.46 -11.80 -25.45
N ALA A 329 -1.01 -10.79 -24.77
CA ALA A 329 -1.03 -10.67 -23.31
C ALA A 329 -1.48 -11.94 -22.60
N ARG A 330 -2.57 -12.57 -23.09
CA ARG A 330 -3.10 -13.80 -22.49
C ARG A 330 -2.11 -14.97 -22.58
N ALA A 331 -1.50 -15.15 -23.75
CA ALA A 331 -0.57 -16.25 -23.99
C ALA A 331 0.75 -16.03 -23.24
N PHE A 332 1.27 -14.80 -23.26
CA PHE A 332 2.52 -14.46 -22.60
C PHE A 332 2.41 -14.50 -21.08
N ILE A 333 1.35 -13.90 -20.48
CA ILE A 333 1.12 -13.97 -19.03
C ILE A 333 0.98 -15.42 -18.58
N TYR A 334 0.26 -16.25 -19.35
CA TYR A 334 0.15 -17.67 -19.04
C TYR A 334 1.52 -18.37 -19.08
N HIS A 335 2.32 -18.10 -20.11
CA HIS A 335 3.65 -18.67 -20.25
C HIS A 335 4.57 -18.29 -19.06
N ILE A 336 4.66 -17.00 -18.71
CA ILE A 336 5.56 -16.56 -17.62
C ILE A 336 5.08 -17.04 -16.25
N THR A 337 3.76 -17.08 -16.01
CA THR A 337 3.22 -17.50 -14.70
C THR A 337 3.24 -19.01 -14.48
N GLU A 338 3.38 -19.83 -15.54
CA GLU A 338 3.65 -21.27 -15.42
C GLU A 338 5.14 -21.60 -15.39
N ALA A 339 5.96 -20.84 -16.12
CA ALA A 339 7.41 -21.08 -16.19
C ALA A 339 8.17 -20.56 -14.96
N THR A 340 7.60 -19.60 -14.23
CA THR A 340 8.27 -18.91 -13.11
C THR A 340 7.32 -18.73 -11.92
N ASP A 341 7.88 -18.58 -10.72
CA ASP A 341 7.12 -18.30 -9.48
C ASP A 341 6.69 -16.82 -9.37
N THR A 342 6.24 -16.24 -10.49
CA THR A 342 5.90 -14.80 -10.61
C THR A 342 4.39 -14.55 -10.63
N ARG A 343 3.60 -15.63 -10.54
CA ARG A 343 2.14 -15.59 -10.61
C ARG A 343 1.54 -14.61 -9.63
N LYS A 344 1.98 -14.63 -8.37
CA LYS A 344 1.46 -13.74 -7.31
C LYS A 344 1.71 -12.27 -7.62
N GLU A 345 2.90 -11.95 -8.09
CA GLU A 345 3.28 -10.58 -8.45
C GLU A 345 2.47 -10.08 -9.65
N VAL A 346 2.41 -10.87 -10.73
CA VAL A 346 1.61 -10.52 -11.91
C VAL A 346 0.15 -10.31 -11.52
N CYS A 347 -0.42 -11.18 -10.68
CA CYS A 347 -1.77 -11.01 -10.15
C CYS A 347 -1.92 -9.69 -9.38
N SER A 348 -1.01 -9.40 -8.44
CA SER A 348 -1.04 -8.18 -7.64
C SER A 348 -1.01 -6.93 -8.52
N LEU A 349 -0.10 -6.87 -9.50
CA LEU A 349 0.00 -5.76 -10.45
C LEU A 349 -1.27 -5.57 -11.28
N LEU A 350 -1.86 -6.65 -11.79
CA LEU A 350 -3.10 -6.60 -12.56
C LEU A 350 -4.27 -6.11 -11.71
N ILE A 351 -4.41 -6.59 -10.48
CA ILE A 351 -5.48 -6.19 -9.57
C ILE A 351 -5.32 -4.72 -9.16
N ARG A 352 -4.10 -4.27 -8.83
CA ARG A 352 -3.79 -2.86 -8.54
C ARG A 352 -4.12 -1.95 -9.73
N THR A 353 -3.73 -2.37 -10.93
CA THR A 353 -4.04 -1.63 -12.16
C THR A 353 -5.55 -1.56 -12.39
N ALA A 354 -6.29 -2.65 -12.16
CA ALA A 354 -7.74 -2.70 -12.36
C ALA A 354 -8.47 -1.77 -11.39
N TYR A 355 -8.07 -1.83 -10.12
CA TYR A 355 -8.58 -0.95 -9.08
C TYR A 355 -8.33 0.52 -9.41
N ARG A 356 -7.10 0.88 -9.81
CA ARG A 356 -6.75 2.25 -10.20
C ARG A 356 -7.57 2.75 -11.38
N ILE A 357 -7.64 1.98 -12.48
CA ILE A 357 -8.37 2.38 -13.70
C ILE A 357 -9.84 2.66 -13.40
N LYS A 358 -10.48 1.80 -12.58
CA LYS A 358 -11.87 1.96 -12.16
C LYS A 358 -12.11 3.24 -11.37
N HIS A 359 -11.17 3.65 -10.51
CA HIS A 359 -11.29 4.85 -9.69
C HIS A 359 -10.90 6.13 -10.43
N ASN A 360 -9.97 6.03 -11.39
CA ASN A 360 -9.51 7.17 -12.20
C ASN A 360 -10.42 7.50 -13.38
N GLY A 361 -11.42 6.66 -13.67
CA GLY A 361 -12.38 6.88 -14.75
C GLY A 361 -11.75 6.78 -16.15
N GLU A 362 -10.64 6.05 -16.31
CA GLU A 362 -9.98 5.89 -17.61
C GLU A 362 -10.87 5.13 -18.61
N GLU A 363 -11.10 5.73 -19.78
CA GLU A 363 -12.09 5.28 -20.78
C GLU A 363 -11.62 4.17 -21.73
N ASN A 364 -10.42 3.59 -21.57
CA ASN A 364 -9.94 2.56 -22.49
C ASN A 364 -10.63 1.21 -22.25
N GLN A 365 -11.85 1.08 -22.77
CA GLN A 365 -12.72 -0.10 -22.63
C GLN A 365 -12.03 -1.40 -23.07
N LYS A 366 -11.10 -1.35 -24.04
CA LYS A 366 -10.34 -2.52 -24.48
C LYS A 366 -9.36 -3.00 -23.42
N THR A 367 -8.59 -2.08 -22.84
CA THR A 367 -7.66 -2.39 -21.74
C THR A 367 -8.41 -2.90 -20.51
N VAL A 368 -9.51 -2.25 -20.12
CA VAL A 368 -10.36 -2.68 -18.99
C VAL A 368 -10.87 -4.10 -19.20
N LYS A 369 -11.37 -4.41 -20.40
CA LYS A 369 -11.87 -5.75 -20.72
C LYS A 369 -10.76 -6.81 -20.63
N LEU A 370 -9.61 -6.56 -21.25
CA LEU A 370 -8.46 -7.47 -21.20
C LEU A 370 -8.00 -7.71 -19.76
N LEU A 371 -7.90 -6.63 -18.98
CA LEU A 371 -7.45 -6.66 -17.60
C LEU A 371 -8.38 -7.51 -16.72
N ASN A 372 -9.69 -7.30 -16.81
CA ASN A 372 -10.67 -8.09 -16.06
C ASN A 372 -10.61 -9.58 -16.44
N GLU A 373 -10.43 -9.89 -17.72
CA GLU A 373 -10.27 -11.28 -18.17
C GLU A 373 -8.98 -11.94 -17.64
N LEU A 374 -7.87 -11.20 -17.59
CA LEU A 374 -6.60 -11.67 -17.05
C LEU A 374 -6.69 -11.93 -15.54
N VAL A 375 -7.25 -10.97 -14.79
CA VAL A 375 -7.49 -11.11 -13.34
C VAL A 375 -8.38 -12.31 -13.06
N GLN A 376 -9.50 -12.46 -13.76
CA GLN A 376 -10.43 -13.58 -13.56
C GLN A 376 -9.74 -14.94 -13.82
N LYS A 377 -8.98 -15.06 -14.90
CA LYS A 377 -8.29 -16.32 -15.22
C LYS A 377 -7.23 -16.68 -14.20
N LEU A 378 -6.47 -15.69 -13.74
CA LEU A 378 -5.42 -15.94 -12.76
C LEU A 378 -6.01 -16.25 -11.38
N THR A 379 -7.04 -15.53 -10.94
CA THR A 379 -7.69 -15.80 -9.64
C THR A 379 -8.48 -17.11 -9.61
N SER A 380 -9.08 -17.55 -10.74
CA SER A 380 -9.84 -18.82 -10.82
C SER A 380 -9.01 -20.11 -10.69
N LYS A 381 -7.69 -20.02 -10.73
CA LYS A 381 -6.75 -21.15 -10.65
C LYS A 381 -6.09 -21.30 -9.26
N VAL A 382 -6.63 -20.64 -8.23
CA VAL A 382 -6.14 -20.73 -6.84
C VAL A 382 -6.86 -21.83 -6.08
#